data_AF-A0AAV6MGA9-F1
#
_entry.id   AF-A0AAV6MGA9-F1
#
_cell.length_a   1.000
_cell.length_b   1.000
_cell.length_c   1.000
_cell.angle_alpha   90.00
_cell.angle_beta   90.00
_cell.angle_gamma   90.00
#
_symmetry.space_group_name_H-M   'P 1'
#
loop_
_entity.id
_entity.type
_entity.pdbx_description
1 polymer ?
#
loop_
_entity_poly.entity_id
_entity_poly.type
_entity_poly.pdbx_seq_one_letter_code
_entity_poly.pdbx_strand_id
1 'polypeptide(L)'
;MFGVVFPNRSFPMDISAFSQIDTSHWVLDMNTFVGEAYDQIREMCIFLLNNFTLPPDKALAVYIQSPGSQFLFCGAVTLARPSAVLTLPWPEPSGQMQLMPADSAPVSAKIGVSVEDLASLQSLDVTAEKRIERLALKVGENLFNFMQSFCGVDGSKLVVPMDILDRWFKKFQEKAKRDPEYLKGFVL
;
A
#
# COMPACT_ATOMS: atom_id res chain seq x y z
N MET A 1 -1.84 21.19 -8.81
CA MET A 1 -2.51 19.98 -9.32
C MET A 1 -2.13 18.78 -8.48
N PHE A 2 -0.90 18.23 -8.53
CA PHE A 2 -0.35 17.38 -7.46
C PHE A 2 1.16 17.15 -7.69
N GLY A 3 1.84 16.70 -6.64
CA GLY A 3 3.19 16.16 -6.70
C GLY A 3 3.24 14.78 -6.06
N VAL A 4 4.22 13.99 -6.45
CA VAL A 4 4.40 12.60 -6.00
C VAL A 4 5.86 12.34 -5.63
N VAL A 5 6.08 11.49 -4.65
CA VAL A 5 7.40 11.00 -4.26
C VAL A 5 7.30 9.51 -3.98
N PHE A 6 8.16 8.72 -4.59
CA PHE A 6 8.39 7.32 -4.26
C PHE A 6 9.52 7.23 -3.24
N PRO A 7 9.25 6.85 -1.98
CA PRO A 7 10.24 6.84 -0.90
C PRO A 7 11.47 6.01 -1.27
N ASN A 8 12.66 6.59 -1.09
CA ASN A 8 13.96 5.98 -1.41
C ASN A 8 14.18 5.64 -2.91
N ARG A 9 13.29 6.04 -3.81
CA ARG A 9 13.35 5.71 -5.25
C ARG A 9 13.39 6.92 -6.17
N SER A 10 12.85 8.06 -5.74
CA SER A 10 12.70 9.25 -6.59
C SER A 10 12.89 10.55 -5.82
N PHE A 11 13.22 11.61 -6.55
CA PHE A 11 12.99 12.98 -6.12
C PHE A 11 11.50 13.35 -6.32
N PRO A 12 11.01 14.44 -5.72
CA PRO A 12 9.66 14.93 -6.00
C PRO A 12 9.43 15.12 -7.49
N MET A 13 8.40 14.44 -8.00
CA MET A 13 7.93 14.53 -9.37
C MET A 13 6.64 15.34 -9.36
N ASP A 14 6.48 16.26 -10.30
CA ASP A 14 5.23 16.94 -10.52
C ASP A 14 4.42 16.25 -11.63
N ILE A 15 3.29 16.86 -11.97
CA ILE A 15 2.38 16.33 -12.97
C ILE A 15 2.98 16.18 -14.37
N SER A 16 4.05 16.90 -14.72
CA SER A 16 4.66 16.78 -16.04
C SER A 16 5.33 15.43 -16.26
N ALA A 17 5.59 14.67 -15.20
CA ALA A 17 6.07 13.29 -15.29
C ALA A 17 4.97 12.29 -15.67
N PHE A 18 3.70 12.71 -15.67
CA PHE A 18 2.56 11.87 -16.02
C PHE A 18 2.07 12.19 -17.44
N SER A 19 1.68 11.15 -18.16
CA SER A 19 0.92 11.28 -19.41
C SER A 19 -0.53 11.62 -19.07
N GLN A 20 -0.97 12.82 -19.45
CA GLN A 20 -2.37 13.22 -19.31
C GLN A 20 -3.22 12.51 -20.37
N ILE A 21 -4.20 11.73 -19.92
CA ILE A 21 -5.13 11.00 -20.80
C ILE A 21 -6.33 11.88 -21.15
N ASP A 22 -6.82 12.64 -20.18
CA ASP A 22 -7.87 13.65 -20.35
C ASP A 22 -7.76 14.75 -19.27
N THR A 23 -8.77 15.61 -19.16
CA THR A 23 -8.77 16.74 -18.20
C THR A 23 -8.67 16.34 -16.72
N SER A 24 -9.04 15.10 -16.38
CA SER A 24 -9.15 14.59 -15.01
C SER A 24 -8.32 13.33 -14.74
N HIS A 25 -7.63 12.77 -15.74
CA HIS A 25 -6.88 11.53 -15.64
C HIS A 25 -5.43 11.66 -16.10
N TRP A 26 -4.52 11.14 -15.28
CA TRP A 26 -3.07 11.12 -15.51
C TRP A 26 -2.51 9.72 -15.24
N VAL A 27 -1.54 9.30 -16.04
CA VAL A 27 -0.94 7.98 -15.94
C VAL A 27 0.58 8.08 -15.94
N LEU A 28 1.21 7.44 -14.96
CA LEU A 28 2.65 7.20 -14.91
C LEU A 28 2.93 5.76 -15.29
N ASP A 29 3.77 5.57 -16.29
CA ASP A 29 4.27 4.27 -16.69
C ASP A 29 5.44 3.87 -15.78
N MET A 30 5.38 2.68 -15.19
CA MET A 30 6.41 2.21 -14.26
C MET A 30 7.75 1.92 -14.95
N ASN A 31 7.81 1.83 -16.28
CA ASN A 31 9.07 1.77 -17.04
C ASN A 31 9.93 3.02 -16.86
N THR A 32 9.38 4.11 -16.30
CA THR A 32 10.15 5.28 -15.87
C THR A 32 11.24 4.91 -14.86
N PHE A 33 11.04 3.86 -14.05
CA PHE A 33 12.02 3.35 -13.09
C PHE A 33 12.89 2.26 -13.72
N VAL A 34 13.88 2.70 -14.53
CA VAL A 34 14.79 1.77 -15.22
C VAL A 34 15.60 0.94 -14.22
N GLY A 35 15.52 -0.38 -14.35
CA GLY A 35 16.30 -1.32 -13.51
C GLY A 35 15.61 -1.72 -12.20
N GLU A 36 14.41 -1.22 -11.91
CA GLU A 36 13.60 -1.66 -10.78
C GLU A 36 12.34 -2.37 -11.23
N ALA A 37 12.03 -3.49 -10.60
CA ALA A 37 10.74 -4.16 -10.81
C ALA A 37 9.63 -3.33 -10.14
N TYR A 38 8.50 -3.14 -10.84
CA TYR A 38 7.39 -2.32 -10.37
C TYR A 38 6.84 -2.77 -9.00
N ASP A 39 6.90 -4.09 -8.72
CA ASP A 39 6.43 -4.70 -7.47
C ASP A 39 7.31 -4.34 -6.24
N GLN A 40 8.51 -3.81 -6.47
CA GLN A 40 9.37 -3.26 -5.41
C GLN A 40 8.94 -1.85 -4.98
N ILE A 41 8.09 -1.19 -5.76
CA ILE A 41 7.58 0.15 -5.47
C ILE A 41 6.29 -0.02 -4.67
N ARG A 42 6.45 -0.14 -3.35
CA ARG A 42 5.36 -0.49 -2.44
C ARG A 42 4.61 0.70 -1.86
N GLU A 43 5.19 1.89 -1.95
CA GLU A 43 4.64 3.09 -1.34
C GLU A 43 4.83 4.30 -2.25
N MET A 44 3.87 5.22 -2.17
CA MET A 44 3.87 6.49 -2.89
C MET A 44 3.32 7.57 -1.98
N CYS A 45 4.07 8.64 -1.81
CA CYS A 45 3.57 9.88 -1.24
C CYS A 45 2.94 10.71 -2.36
N ILE A 46 1.71 11.15 -2.17
CA ILE A 46 1.02 12.09 -3.07
C ILE A 46 0.58 13.31 -2.26
N PHE A 47 0.68 14.50 -2.86
CA PHE A 47 0.31 15.75 -2.22
C PHE A 47 -0.21 16.79 -3.22
N LEU A 48 -1.11 17.66 -2.78
CA LEU A 48 -1.63 18.77 -3.55
C LEU A 48 -0.62 19.93 -3.56
N LEU A 49 -0.39 20.52 -4.73
CA LEU A 49 0.45 21.72 -4.89
C LEU A 49 -0.40 23.00 -4.79
N ASN A 50 0.07 23.98 -4.03
CA ASN A 50 -0.58 25.26 -3.79
C ASN A 50 -0.80 25.99 -5.13
N ASN A 51 -2.00 26.58 -5.32
CA ASN A 51 -2.48 27.38 -6.48
C ASN A 51 -3.48 26.69 -7.43
N PHE A 52 -3.86 25.42 -7.20
CA PHE A 52 -4.99 24.81 -7.90
C PHE A 52 -5.87 24.08 -6.90
N THR A 53 -6.94 24.73 -6.45
CA THR A 53 -7.91 24.16 -5.51
C THR A 53 -8.75 23.13 -6.23
N LEU A 54 -8.47 21.85 -5.97
CA LEU A 54 -9.42 20.75 -6.16
C LEU A 54 -10.77 21.19 -5.57
N PRO A 55 -11.91 21.04 -6.27
CA PRO A 55 -13.20 21.43 -5.70
C PRO A 55 -13.47 20.71 -4.37
N PRO A 56 -14.25 21.31 -3.43
CA PRO A 56 -14.45 20.74 -2.09
C PRO A 56 -15.11 19.36 -2.06
N ASP A 57 -15.90 19.05 -3.08
CA ASP A 57 -16.61 17.79 -3.30
C ASP A 57 -15.77 16.77 -4.10
N LYS A 58 -14.52 17.11 -4.44
CA LYS A 58 -13.64 16.26 -5.23
C LYS A 58 -12.44 15.75 -4.43
N ALA A 59 -11.92 14.63 -4.89
CA ALA A 59 -10.76 13.95 -4.37
C ALA A 59 -9.83 13.61 -5.52
N LEU A 60 -8.53 13.55 -5.23
CA LEU A 60 -7.53 13.07 -6.16
C LEU A 60 -7.19 11.62 -5.79
N ALA A 61 -7.79 10.69 -6.51
CA ALA A 61 -7.69 9.25 -6.33
C ALA A 61 -6.46 8.67 -7.03
N VAL A 62 -5.84 7.69 -6.40
CA VAL A 62 -4.69 6.94 -6.90
C VAL A 62 -5.10 5.50 -7.13
N TYR A 63 -4.74 5.01 -8.30
CA TYR A 63 -4.98 3.65 -8.76
C TYR A 63 -3.68 3.00 -9.22
N ILE A 64 -3.60 1.68 -9.12
CA ILE A 64 -2.49 0.90 -9.67
C ILE A 64 -2.98 -0.20 -10.58
N GLN A 65 -2.15 -0.55 -11.55
CA GLN A 65 -2.41 -1.63 -12.48
C GLN A 65 -1.11 -2.42 -12.70
N SER A 66 -1.11 -3.70 -12.37
CA SER A 66 -0.06 -4.62 -12.84
C SER A 66 -0.31 -4.99 -14.30
N PRO A 67 0.72 -5.44 -15.06
CA PRO A 67 0.55 -5.78 -16.47
C PRO A 67 -0.66 -6.69 -16.73
N GLY A 68 -1.57 -6.24 -17.59
CA GLY A 68 -2.78 -6.97 -17.99
C GLY A 68 -3.93 -6.98 -16.97
N SER A 69 -3.73 -6.47 -15.75
CA SER A 69 -4.76 -6.41 -14.71
C SER A 69 -5.70 -5.20 -14.88
N GLN A 70 -6.76 -5.12 -14.08
CA GLN A 70 -7.59 -3.92 -13.96
C GLN A 70 -6.96 -2.93 -12.97
N PHE A 71 -7.32 -1.65 -13.07
CA PHE A 71 -6.91 -0.65 -12.08
C PHE A 71 -7.57 -0.92 -10.72
N LEU A 72 -6.76 -0.91 -9.66
CA LEU A 72 -7.16 -1.08 -8.28
C LEU A 72 -7.00 0.24 -7.52
N PHE A 73 -8.03 0.67 -6.80
CA PHE A 73 -7.99 1.88 -5.96
C PHE A 73 -7.04 1.68 -4.77
N CYS A 74 -6.15 2.65 -4.53
CA CYS A 74 -5.19 2.63 -3.42
C CYS A 74 -5.53 3.64 -2.32
N GLY A 75 -6.13 4.76 -2.70
CA GLY A 75 -6.45 5.85 -1.79
C GLY A 75 -6.57 7.17 -2.52
N ALA A 76 -6.78 8.24 -1.77
CA ALA A 76 -6.97 9.57 -2.32
C ALA A 76 -6.54 10.66 -1.34
N VAL A 77 -6.31 11.85 -1.88
CA VAL A 77 -6.11 13.10 -1.14
C VAL A 77 -7.23 14.08 -1.43
N THR A 78 -7.54 14.94 -0.47
CA THR A 78 -8.63 15.92 -0.54
C THR A 78 -8.12 17.27 -0.05
N LEU A 79 -8.93 18.33 -0.12
CA LEU A 79 -8.55 19.61 0.51
C LEU A 79 -8.35 19.50 2.02
N ALA A 80 -9.14 18.68 2.71
CA ALA A 80 -9.02 18.46 4.15
C ALA A 80 -7.80 17.59 4.51
N ARG A 81 -7.39 16.71 3.61
CA ARG A 81 -6.21 15.85 3.74
C ARG A 81 -5.33 15.98 2.48
N PRO A 82 -4.54 17.05 2.38
CA PRO A 82 -3.87 17.44 1.13
C PRO A 82 -2.67 16.57 0.77
N SER A 83 -2.28 15.63 1.63
CA SER A 83 -1.20 14.68 1.37
C SER A 83 -1.46 13.34 2.04
N ALA A 84 -0.95 12.25 1.45
CA ALA A 84 -0.98 10.92 2.03
C ALA A 84 0.19 10.06 1.52
N VAL A 85 0.66 9.15 2.38
CA VAL A 85 1.50 8.02 1.97
C VAL A 85 0.57 6.83 1.75
N LEU A 86 0.50 6.37 0.51
CA LEU A 86 -0.34 5.26 0.08
C LEU A 86 0.52 4.03 -0.15
N THR A 87 0.04 2.87 0.30
CA THR A 87 0.64 1.59 -0.10
C THR A 87 0.07 1.19 -1.45
N LEU A 88 0.91 0.58 -2.27
CA LEU A 88 0.59 0.11 -3.61
C LEU A 88 0.52 -1.43 -3.60
N PRO A 89 -0.65 -2.02 -3.28
CA PRO A 89 -0.83 -3.47 -3.28
C PRO A 89 -1.00 -3.99 -4.71
N TRP A 90 0.12 -4.07 -5.44
CA TRP A 90 0.12 -4.50 -6.84
C TRP A 90 -0.67 -5.79 -7.02
N PRO A 91 -1.74 -5.79 -7.83
CA PRO A 91 -2.50 -7.01 -8.08
C PRO A 91 -1.64 -8.01 -8.83
N GLU A 92 -1.95 -9.29 -8.72
CA GLU A 92 -1.28 -10.32 -9.49
C GLU A 92 -1.41 -10.01 -10.99
N PRO A 93 -0.30 -10.01 -11.74
CA PRO A 93 -0.37 -9.81 -13.18
C PRO A 93 -1.26 -10.91 -13.75
N SER A 94 -2.25 -10.53 -14.55
CA SER A 94 -3.11 -11.53 -15.18
C SER A 94 -2.24 -12.30 -16.16
N GLY A 95 -2.00 -13.58 -15.88
CA GLY A 95 -1.19 -14.49 -16.70
C GLY A 95 -1.77 -14.79 -18.08
N GLN A 96 -2.75 -14.00 -18.55
CA GLN A 96 -3.11 -13.98 -19.94
C GLN A 96 -1.97 -13.27 -20.68
N MET A 97 -0.99 -14.05 -21.11
CA MET A 97 -0.32 -13.81 -22.38
C MET A 97 -1.41 -13.76 -23.45
N GLN A 98 -2.10 -12.62 -23.53
CA GLN A 98 -2.84 -12.26 -24.71
C GLN A 98 -1.76 -12.24 -25.79
N LEU A 99 -1.90 -13.14 -26.76
CA LEU A 99 -1.08 -13.20 -27.97
C LEU A 99 -1.25 -11.85 -28.68
N MET A 100 -0.54 -10.86 -28.18
CA MET A 100 -0.46 -9.54 -28.73
C MET A 100 0.24 -9.68 -30.08
N PRO A 101 -0.26 -9.07 -31.17
CA PRO A 101 0.49 -9.01 -32.41
C PRO A 101 1.89 -8.46 -32.13
N ALA A 102 2.90 -8.95 -32.86
CA ALA A 102 4.33 -8.68 -32.64
C ALA A 102 4.73 -7.18 -32.62
N ASP A 103 3.79 -6.28 -32.91
CA ASP A 103 3.93 -4.82 -32.93
C ASP A 103 3.33 -4.11 -31.70
N SER A 104 2.82 -4.86 -30.71
CA SER A 104 2.22 -4.28 -29.50
C SER A 104 3.31 -3.98 -28.47
N ALA A 105 3.36 -2.74 -27.98
CA ALA A 105 4.28 -2.38 -26.90
C ALA A 105 4.08 -3.30 -25.67
N PRO A 106 5.15 -3.71 -24.97
CA PRO A 106 5.04 -4.55 -23.79
C PRO A 106 4.14 -3.90 -22.74
N VAL A 107 3.22 -4.68 -22.18
CA VAL A 107 2.29 -4.18 -21.17
C VAL A 107 3.08 -3.88 -19.89
N SER A 108 3.20 -2.60 -19.57
CA SER A 108 3.84 -2.11 -18.35
C SER A 108 2.84 -1.98 -17.21
N ALA A 109 3.36 -2.01 -15.97
CA ALA A 109 2.59 -1.58 -14.81
C ALA A 109 2.38 -0.07 -14.86
N LYS A 110 1.27 0.41 -14.29
CA LYS A 110 0.88 1.81 -14.34
C LYS A 110 0.33 2.31 -13.01
N ILE A 111 0.58 3.58 -12.72
CA ILE A 111 -0.07 4.33 -11.65
C ILE A 111 -0.99 5.35 -12.31
N GLY A 112 -2.28 5.25 -12.01
CA GLY A 112 -3.30 6.19 -12.44
C GLY A 112 -3.61 7.19 -11.34
N VAL A 113 -3.78 8.46 -11.70
CA VAL A 113 -4.28 9.51 -10.82
C VAL A 113 -5.53 10.10 -11.48
N SER A 114 -6.64 10.16 -10.74
CA SER A 114 -7.92 10.66 -11.23
C SER A 114 -8.55 11.68 -10.29
N VAL A 115 -9.21 12.70 -10.83
CA VAL A 115 -10.12 13.56 -10.06
C VAL A 115 -11.50 12.92 -10.01
N GLU A 116 -11.93 12.56 -8.81
CA GLU A 116 -13.20 11.86 -8.57
C GLU A 116 -14.08 12.59 -7.57
N ASP A 117 -15.35 12.21 -7.57
CA ASP A 117 -16.29 12.66 -6.55
C ASP A 117 -15.96 12.05 -5.19
N LEU A 118 -15.95 12.86 -4.13
CA LEU A 118 -15.66 12.34 -2.80
C LEU A 118 -16.70 11.28 -2.37
N ALA A 119 -17.95 11.40 -2.85
CA ALA A 119 -19.00 10.43 -2.54
C ALA A 119 -18.86 9.10 -3.31
N SER A 120 -18.13 9.05 -4.43
CA SER A 120 -17.90 7.80 -5.19
C SER A 120 -16.76 6.97 -4.64
N LEU A 121 -15.86 7.58 -3.86
CA LEU A 121 -14.70 6.89 -3.30
C LEU A 121 -15.08 6.13 -2.03
N GLN A 122 -14.64 4.86 -1.94
CA GLN A 122 -14.73 4.09 -0.71
C GLN A 122 -14.03 4.87 0.41
N SER A 123 -14.70 5.03 1.56
CA SER A 123 -14.20 5.84 2.67
C SER A 123 -12.77 5.46 3.03
N LEU A 124 -11.85 6.39 2.82
CA LEU A 124 -10.40 6.24 3.05
C LEU A 124 -10.06 5.73 4.45
N ASP A 125 -10.96 5.97 5.41
CA ASP A 125 -10.89 5.49 6.79
C ASP A 125 -10.97 3.96 6.90
N VAL A 126 -11.81 3.31 6.10
CA VAL A 126 -12.04 1.86 6.18
C VAL A 126 -10.77 1.08 5.84
N THR A 127 -9.92 1.60 4.96
CA THR A 127 -8.62 0.98 4.64
C THR A 127 -7.63 1.13 5.80
N ALA A 128 -7.64 2.25 6.52
CA ALA A 128 -6.81 2.45 7.70
C ALA A 128 -7.28 1.54 8.85
N GLU A 129 -8.59 1.45 9.08
CA GLU A 129 -9.18 0.56 10.09
C GLU A 129 -8.85 -0.91 9.81
N LYS A 130 -8.99 -1.37 8.56
CA LYS A 130 -8.62 -2.75 8.16
C LYS A 130 -7.15 -3.07 8.39
N ARG A 131 -6.24 -2.08 8.27
CA ARG A 131 -4.81 -2.27 8.59
C ARG A 131 -4.60 -2.45 10.08
N ILE A 132 -5.26 -1.63 10.90
CA ILE A 132 -5.20 -1.71 12.36
C ILE A 132 -5.75 -3.07 12.82
N GLU A 133 -6.87 -3.51 12.24
CA GLU A 133 -7.46 -4.82 12.51
C GLU A 133 -6.48 -5.96 12.15
N ARG A 134 -5.91 -5.95 10.94
CA ARG A 134 -4.94 -6.97 10.51
C ARG A 134 -3.69 -7.00 11.40
N LEU A 135 -3.20 -5.83 11.79
CA LEU A 135 -2.07 -5.70 12.72
C LEU A 135 -2.40 -6.37 14.06
N ALA A 136 -3.57 -6.08 14.64
CA ALA A 136 -4.02 -6.68 15.88
C ALA A 136 -4.11 -8.22 15.77
N LEU A 137 -4.67 -8.73 14.67
CA LEU A 137 -4.78 -10.17 14.42
C LEU A 137 -3.40 -10.85 14.33
N LYS A 138 -2.45 -10.29 13.57
CA LYS A 138 -1.10 -10.85 13.46
C LYS A 138 -0.32 -10.80 14.79
N VAL A 139 -0.54 -9.77 15.61
CA VAL A 139 0.04 -9.71 16.97
C VAL A 139 -0.53 -10.82 17.84
N GLY A 140 -1.85 -11.04 17.79
CA GLY A 140 -2.52 -12.14 18.49
C GLY A 140 -2.02 -13.52 18.05
N GLU A 141 -1.88 -13.73 16.74
CA GLU A 141 -1.33 -14.97 16.18
C GLU A 141 0.13 -15.20 16.61
N ASN A 142 0.96 -14.14 16.60
CA ASN A 142 2.33 -14.23 17.07
C ASN A 142 2.41 -14.64 18.55
N LEU A 143 1.56 -14.06 19.40
CA LEU A 143 1.46 -14.43 20.80
C LEU A 143 1.01 -15.89 20.96
N PHE A 144 -0.02 -16.31 20.22
CA PHE A 144 -0.53 -17.68 20.28
C PHE A 144 0.54 -18.70 19.88
N ASN A 145 1.25 -18.46 18.77
CA ASN A 145 2.35 -19.30 18.32
C ASN A 145 3.49 -19.36 19.35
N PHE A 146 3.78 -18.24 20.02
CA PHE A 146 4.74 -18.23 21.12
C PHE A 146 4.26 -19.10 22.28
N MET A 147 3.02 -18.93 22.74
CA MET A 147 2.46 -19.74 23.83
C MET A 147 2.51 -21.24 23.50
N GLN A 148 2.11 -21.63 22.29
CA GLN A 148 2.19 -23.03 21.81
C GLN A 148 3.59 -23.63 21.92
N SER A 149 4.65 -22.84 21.69
CA SER A 149 6.03 -23.32 21.79
C SER A 149 6.49 -23.69 23.20
N PHE A 150 5.79 -23.24 24.24
CA PHE A 150 6.07 -23.57 25.65
C PHE A 150 5.10 -24.60 26.25
N CYS A 151 4.22 -25.18 25.43
CA CYS A 151 3.18 -26.07 25.92
C CYS A 151 3.68 -27.51 26.09
N GLY A 152 3.37 -28.10 27.25
CA GLY A 152 3.09 -29.53 27.36
C GLY A 152 1.62 -29.74 27.02
N VAL A 153 1.29 -30.71 26.16
CA VAL A 153 -0.09 -30.99 25.80
C VAL A 153 -0.72 -31.85 26.91
N ASP A 154 -1.68 -31.30 27.64
CA ASP A 154 -2.54 -32.06 28.56
C ASP A 154 -3.99 -32.02 28.06
N GLY A 155 -4.31 -32.95 27.16
CA GLY A 155 -5.62 -33.03 26.50
C GLY A 155 -5.93 -31.79 25.64
N SER A 156 -7.05 -31.11 25.92
CA SER A 156 -7.50 -29.93 25.16
C SER A 156 -7.11 -28.57 25.78
N LYS A 157 -6.32 -28.57 26.86
CA LYS A 157 -5.95 -27.34 27.58
C LYS A 157 -4.52 -26.94 27.29
N LEU A 158 -4.34 -25.65 27.06
CA LEU A 158 -3.03 -25.04 26.88
C LEU A 158 -2.44 -24.74 28.27
N VAL A 159 -1.49 -25.56 28.73
CA VAL A 159 -0.81 -25.33 30.01
C VAL A 159 0.44 -24.48 29.75
N VAL A 160 0.44 -23.26 30.28
CA VAL A 160 1.53 -22.29 30.13
C VAL A 160 2.00 -21.78 31.48
N PRO A 161 3.29 -21.46 31.63
CA PRO A 161 3.80 -20.76 32.82
C PRO A 161 3.06 -19.44 33.05
N MET A 162 2.88 -19.05 34.33
CA MET A 162 2.18 -17.80 34.66
C MET A 162 2.89 -16.55 34.12
N ASP A 163 4.20 -16.62 33.87
CA ASP A 163 5.02 -15.53 33.34
C ASP A 163 5.15 -15.55 31.80
N ILE A 164 4.35 -16.37 31.10
CA ILE A 164 4.47 -16.53 29.65
C ILE A 164 4.24 -15.24 28.87
N LEU A 165 3.29 -14.41 29.32
CA LEU A 165 2.96 -13.13 28.70
C LEU A 165 4.11 -12.13 28.86
N ASP A 166 4.70 -12.05 30.05
CA ASP A 166 5.85 -11.18 30.32
C ASP A 166 7.06 -11.59 29.47
N ARG A 167 7.32 -12.89 29.35
CA ARG A 167 8.40 -13.43 28.51
C ARG A 167 8.19 -13.10 27.04
N TRP A 168 6.98 -13.30 26.53
CA TRP A 168 6.63 -12.94 25.15
C TRP A 168 6.82 -11.45 24.93
N PHE A 169 6.27 -10.62 25.82
CA PHE A 169 6.31 -9.17 25.70
C PHE A 169 7.74 -8.63 25.69
N LYS A 170 8.61 -9.12 26.58
CA LYS A 170 10.02 -8.76 26.60
C LYS A 170 10.73 -9.15 25.30
N LYS A 171 10.52 -10.38 24.81
CA LYS A 171 11.08 -10.85 23.54
C LYS A 171 10.58 -10.03 22.35
N PHE A 172 9.30 -9.70 22.32
CA PHE A 172 8.68 -8.89 21.27
C PHE A 172 9.28 -7.48 21.25
N GLN A 173 9.40 -6.83 22.41
CA GLN A 173 10.01 -5.50 22.53
C GLN A 173 11.50 -5.50 22.11
N GLU A 174 12.28 -6.46 22.57
CA GLU A 174 13.70 -6.57 22.21
C GLU A 174 13.87 -6.75 20.70
N LYS A 175 13.02 -7.57 20.07
CA LYS A 175 13.06 -7.78 18.62
C LYS A 175 12.62 -6.53 17.85
N ALA A 176 11.57 -5.85 18.29
CA ALA A 176 11.11 -4.59 17.70
C ALA A 176 12.14 -3.46 17.81
N LYS A 177 12.93 -3.41 18.89
CA LYS A 177 14.03 -2.45 19.05
C LYS A 177 15.21 -2.75 18.14
N ARG A 178 15.51 -4.05 17.94
CA ARG A 178 16.68 -4.50 17.17
C ARG A 178 16.44 -4.45 15.67
N ASP A 179 15.21 -4.67 15.22
CA ASP A 179 14.82 -4.71 13.82
C ASP A 179 13.65 -3.74 13.56
N PRO A 180 13.90 -2.56 12.96
CA PRO A 180 12.88 -1.58 12.62
C PRO A 180 11.82 -2.11 11.63
N GLU A 181 12.17 -3.12 10.81
CA GLU A 181 11.26 -3.71 9.84
C GLU A 181 10.38 -4.82 10.45
N TYR A 182 10.72 -5.32 11.65
CA TYR A 182 9.97 -6.38 12.32
C TYR A 182 8.50 -6.02 12.49
N LEU A 183 8.20 -4.78 12.91
CA LEU A 183 6.82 -4.32 13.09
C LEU A 183 6.10 -4.09 11.75
N LYS A 184 6.83 -3.70 10.69
CA LYS A 184 6.26 -3.50 9.36
C LYS A 184 5.77 -4.81 8.73
N GLY A 185 6.40 -5.95 9.07
CA GLY A 185 5.92 -7.27 8.67
C GLY A 185 4.51 -7.63 9.18
N PHE A 186 4.02 -6.94 10.22
CA PHE A 186 2.65 -7.10 10.72
C PHE A 186 1.62 -6.23 9.97
N VAL A 187 2.08 -5.25 9.19
CA VAL A 187 1.19 -4.32 8.45
C VAL A 187 1.04 -4.73 6.98
N LEU A 188 2.05 -5.39 6.42
CA LEU A 188 2.07 -5.94 5.05
C LEU A 188 1.10 -7.11 4.87
#